data_AF-A0A537USZ5-F1
#
_entry.id   AF-A0A537USZ5-F1
#
_cell.length_a   1.000
_cell.length_b   1.000
_cell.length_c   1.000
_cell.angle_alpha   90.00
_cell.angle_beta   90.00
_cell.angle_gamma   90.00
#
_symmetry.space_group_name_H-M   'P 1'
#
loop_
_entity.id
_entity.type
_entity.pdbx_description
1 polymer ?
#
loop_
_entity_poly.entity_id
_entity_poly.type
_entity_poly.pdbx_seq_one_letter_code
_entity_poly.pdbx_strand_id
1 'polypeptide(L)'
;IYFGRAAAILVYILLPPSTVVTLVFGAVMGLLWLSTVPPTSGLVAVMFGTRWLAMLFGFAFFSHQVGGFLGVWLGGVLFERTGSYDAVWWLSILLGLLSAAINLPIVERPVARLAPATT
;
A
#
# COMPACT_ATOMS: atom_id res chain seq x y z
N ILE A 1 6.28 2.76 5.24
CA ILE A 1 6.17 1.66 4.25
C ILE A 1 5.84 2.20 2.84
N TYR A 2 4.69 2.86 2.65
CA TYR A 2 4.27 3.35 1.32
C TYR A 2 5.27 4.29 0.64
N PHE A 3 5.80 5.28 1.38
CA PHE A 3 6.85 6.17 0.88
C PHE A 3 8.10 5.39 0.42
N GLY A 4 8.54 4.41 1.22
CA GLY A 4 9.68 3.56 0.88
C GLY A 4 9.47 2.76 -0.40
N ARG A 5 8.25 2.25 -0.64
CA ARG A 5 7.91 1.58 -1.92
C ARG A 5 7.98 2.56 -3.09
N ALA A 6 7.39 3.75 -2.95
CA ALA A 6 7.43 4.77 -4.00
C ALA A 6 8.87 5.19 -4.33
N ALA A 7 9.70 5.40 -3.31
CA ALA A 7 11.12 5.71 -3.47
C ALA A 7 11.90 4.56 -4.14
N ALA A 8 11.67 3.31 -3.72
CA ALA A 8 12.31 2.14 -4.33
C ALA A 8 11.95 1.99 -5.82
N ILE A 9 10.67 2.20 -6.18
CA ILE A 9 10.22 2.18 -7.57
C ILE A 9 10.86 3.32 -8.36
N LEU A 10 10.88 4.54 -7.82
CA LEU A 10 11.50 5.70 -8.47
C LEU A 10 12.98 5.44 -8.74
N VAL A 11 13.74 4.96 -7.76
CA VAL A 11 15.16 4.63 -7.94
C VAL A 11 15.34 3.53 -8.99
N TYR A 12 14.48 2.50 -8.98
CA TYR A 12 14.56 1.40 -9.95
C TYR A 12 14.39 1.87 -11.40
N ILE A 13 13.41 2.75 -11.67
CA ILE A 13 13.15 3.23 -13.04
C ILE A 13 14.15 4.29 -13.52
N LEU A 14 14.88 4.94 -12.60
CA LEU A 14 15.92 5.93 -12.93
C LEU A 14 17.30 5.28 -13.19
N LEU A 15 17.52 4.07 -12.67
CA LEU A 15 18.76 3.34 -12.88
C LEU A 15 18.74 2.57 -14.21
N PRO A 16 19.91 2.40 -14.87
CA PRO A 16 20.00 1.57 -16.06
C PRO A 16 19.56 0.13 -15.78
N PRO A 17 18.78 -0.50 -16.69
CA PRO A 17 18.36 -1.89 -16.52
C PRO A 17 19.54 -2.84 -16.40
N SER A 18 19.61 -3.58 -15.29
CA SER A 18 20.62 -4.62 -15.08
C SER A 18 20.14 -5.65 -14.06
N THR A 19 20.69 -6.87 -14.13
CA THR A 19 20.36 -7.95 -13.19
C THR A 19 20.56 -7.54 -11.74
N VAL A 20 21.66 -6.84 -11.44
CA VAL A 20 21.98 -6.39 -10.08
C VAL A 20 20.92 -5.41 -9.57
N VAL A 21 20.54 -4.41 -10.38
CA VAL A 21 19.53 -3.42 -10.03
C VAL A 21 18.17 -4.09 -9.78
N THR A 22 17.76 -5.03 -10.64
CA THR A 22 16.51 -5.78 -10.46
C THR A 22 16.52 -6.66 -9.21
N LEU A 23 17.63 -7.33 -8.89
CA LEU A 23 17.73 -8.15 -7.68
C LEU A 23 17.69 -7.31 -6.40
N VAL A 24 18.38 -6.17 -6.38
CA VAL A 24 18.36 -5.23 -5.24
C VAL A 24 16.96 -4.65 -5.07
N PHE A 25 16.31 -4.22 -6.16
CA PHE A 25 14.92 -3.78 -6.12
C PHE A 25 13.98 -4.87 -5.59
N GLY A 26 14.13 -6.11 -6.08
CA GLY A 26 13.37 -7.26 -5.60
C GLY A 26 13.55 -7.51 -4.10
N ALA A 27 14.78 -7.43 -3.59
CA ALA A 27 15.07 -7.59 -2.16
C ALA A 27 14.41 -6.49 -1.31
N VAL A 28 14.55 -5.21 -1.73
CA VAL A 28 13.93 -4.07 -1.03
C VAL A 28 12.42 -4.18 -1.06
N MET A 29 11.84 -4.49 -2.22
CA MET A 29 10.39 -4.68 -2.35
C MET A 29 9.92 -5.88 -1.53
N GLY A 30 10.66 -6.97 -1.47
CA GLY A 30 10.36 -8.14 -0.64
C GLY A 30 10.22 -7.78 0.85
N LEU A 31 11.12 -6.94 1.36
CA LEU A 31 11.04 -6.43 2.74
C LEU A 31 9.82 -5.52 2.96
N LEU A 32 9.41 -4.78 1.94
CA LEU A 32 8.34 -3.78 2.02
C LEU A 32 6.95 -4.32 1.65
N TRP A 33 6.83 -5.46 0.95
CA TRP A 33 5.60 -5.87 0.24
C TRP A 33 4.47 -6.31 1.16
N LEU A 34 4.74 -7.16 2.15
CA LEU A 34 3.71 -7.64 3.10
C LEU A 34 3.62 -6.80 4.39
N SER A 35 4.50 -5.80 4.56
CA SER A 35 4.66 -5.09 5.83
C SER A 35 3.43 -4.29 6.26
N THR A 36 2.46 -4.05 5.37
CA THR A 36 1.23 -3.30 5.68
C THR A 36 0.13 -4.13 6.32
N VAL A 37 0.17 -5.46 6.21
CA VAL A 37 -0.91 -6.33 6.73
C VAL A 37 -0.99 -6.31 8.27
N PRO A 38 0.09 -6.61 9.03
CA PRO A 38 0.05 -6.55 10.49
C PRO A 38 -0.29 -5.17 11.10
N PRO A 39 0.27 -4.03 10.63
CA PRO A 39 -0.09 -2.74 11.21
C PRO A 39 -1.54 -2.36 10.89
N THR A 40 -2.08 -2.74 9.73
CA THR A 40 -3.48 -2.44 9.40
C THR A 40 -4.44 -3.20 10.31
N SER A 41 -4.23 -4.51 10.50
CA SER A 41 -5.06 -5.30 11.42
C SER A 41 -4.88 -4.88 12.88
N GLY A 42 -3.66 -4.50 13.27
CA GLY A 42 -3.36 -3.91 14.58
C GLY A 42 -4.11 -2.61 14.82
N LEU A 43 -4.09 -1.67 13.87
CA LEU A 43 -4.85 -0.42 13.96
C LEU A 43 -6.35 -0.66 14.07
N VAL A 44 -6.91 -1.61 13.31
CA VAL A 44 -8.32 -1.97 13.44
C VAL A 44 -8.62 -2.46 14.86
N ALA A 45 -7.78 -3.33 15.42
CA ALA A 45 -7.94 -3.83 16.77
C ALA A 45 -7.82 -2.72 17.84
N VAL A 46 -6.84 -1.82 17.71
CA VAL A 46 -6.61 -0.70 18.65
C VAL A 46 -7.74 0.33 18.57
N MET A 47 -8.16 0.71 17.36
CA MET A 47 -9.11 1.79 17.16
C MET A 47 -10.57 1.35 17.38
N PHE A 48 -10.92 0.12 17.01
CA PHE A 48 -12.31 -0.37 16.98
C PHE A 48 -12.58 -1.60 17.84
N GLY A 49 -11.54 -2.16 18.48
CA GLY A 49 -11.63 -3.39 19.28
C GLY A 49 -11.70 -4.66 18.43
N THR A 50 -11.52 -5.81 19.07
CA THR A 50 -11.49 -7.12 18.40
C THR A 50 -12.86 -7.61 17.94
N ARG A 51 -13.95 -7.10 18.55
CA ARG A 51 -15.34 -7.48 18.20
C ARG A 51 -15.66 -7.28 16.71
N TRP A 52 -15.14 -6.21 16.11
CA TRP A 52 -15.40 -5.84 14.71
C TRP A 52 -14.23 -6.14 13.78
N LEU A 53 -13.18 -6.78 14.29
CA LEU A 53 -11.92 -6.98 13.55
C LEU A 53 -12.15 -7.70 12.22
N ALA A 54 -12.87 -8.81 12.23
CA ALA A 54 -13.14 -9.59 11.02
C ALA A 54 -13.89 -8.79 9.96
N MET A 55 -14.90 -8.01 10.35
CA MET A 55 -15.71 -7.20 9.43
C MET A 55 -14.89 -6.06 8.82
N LEU A 56 -14.23 -5.25 9.66
CA LEU A 56 -13.48 -4.07 9.21
C LEU A 56 -12.24 -4.47 8.42
N PHE A 57 -11.51 -5.49 8.87
CA PHE A 57 -10.38 -6.03 8.12
C PHE A 57 -10.84 -6.73 6.83
N GLY A 58 -12.00 -7.40 6.84
CA GLY A 58 -12.62 -7.95 5.63
C GLY A 58 -12.96 -6.88 4.59
N PHE A 59 -13.47 -5.72 5.02
CA PHE A 59 -13.70 -4.58 4.13
C PHE A 59 -12.40 -4.00 3.55
N ALA A 60 -11.36 -3.90 4.37
CA ALA A 60 -10.02 -3.50 3.91
C ALA A 60 -9.46 -4.50 2.89
N PHE A 61 -9.63 -5.81 3.13
CA PHE A 61 -9.20 -6.86 2.21
C PHE A 61 -9.98 -6.83 0.89
N PHE A 62 -11.32 -6.67 0.94
CA PHE A 62 -12.12 -6.50 -0.27
C PHE A 62 -11.65 -5.30 -1.10
N SER A 63 -11.41 -4.16 -0.44
CA SER A 63 -10.89 -2.96 -1.10
C SER A 63 -9.51 -3.20 -1.74
N HIS A 64 -8.67 -4.00 -1.08
CA HIS A 64 -7.39 -4.45 -1.65
C HIS A 64 -7.57 -5.30 -2.91
N GLN A 65 -8.54 -6.23 -2.94
CA GLN A 65 -8.84 -7.03 -4.13
C GLN A 65 -9.34 -6.17 -5.29
N VAL A 66 -10.20 -5.20 -5.03
CA VAL A 66 -10.68 -4.24 -6.05
C VAL A 66 -9.50 -3.44 -6.60
N GLY A 67 -8.63 -2.92 -5.74
CA GLY A 67 -7.41 -2.22 -6.16
C GLY A 67 -6.47 -3.10 -6.98
N GLY A 68 -6.27 -4.37 -6.58
CA GLY A 68 -5.45 -5.34 -7.32
C GLY A 68 -6.00 -5.63 -8.70
N PHE A 69 -7.33 -5.83 -8.82
CA PHE A 69 -8.00 -5.99 -10.10
C PHE A 69 -7.80 -4.75 -10.99
N LEU A 70 -8.11 -3.56 -10.48
CA LEU A 70 -7.98 -2.32 -11.25
C LEU A 70 -6.53 -2.05 -11.67
N GLY A 71 -5.55 -2.34 -10.80
CA GLY A 71 -4.13 -2.17 -11.08
C GLY A 71 -3.65 -3.04 -12.24
N VAL A 72 -3.97 -4.34 -12.22
CA VAL A 72 -3.57 -5.26 -13.29
C VAL A 72 -4.33 -4.96 -14.58
N TRP A 73 -5.64 -4.72 -14.50
CA TRP A 73 -6.47 -4.41 -15.67
C TRP A 73 -6.02 -3.11 -16.36
N LEU A 74 -5.84 -2.03 -15.61
CA LEU A 74 -5.31 -0.76 -16.17
C LEU A 74 -3.89 -0.94 -16.72
N GLY A 75 -3.05 -1.73 -16.04
CA GLY A 75 -1.71 -2.04 -16.53
C GLY A 75 -1.72 -2.73 -17.90
N GLY A 76 -2.59 -3.72 -18.09
CA GLY A 76 -2.80 -4.39 -19.37
C GLY A 76 -3.28 -3.43 -20.46
N VAL A 77 -4.32 -2.64 -20.18
CA VAL A 77 -4.87 -1.66 -21.13
C VAL A 77 -3.82 -0.61 -21.53
N LEU A 78 -3.04 -0.10 -20.57
CA LEU A 78 -1.99 0.88 -20.86
C LEU A 78 -0.88 0.29 -21.73
N PHE A 79 -0.45 -0.94 -21.42
CA PHE A 79 0.57 -1.62 -22.21
C PHE A 79 0.08 -1.92 -23.63
N GLU A 80 -1.15 -2.45 -23.80
CA GLU A 80 -1.73 -2.73 -25.12
C GLU A 80 -1.81 -1.48 -26.00
N ARG A 81 -2.11 -0.31 -25.41
CA ARG A 81 -2.26 0.94 -26.16
C ARG A 81 -0.95 1.66 -26.44
N THR A 82 0.04 1.54 -25.57
CA THR A 82 1.27 2.35 -25.62
C THR A 82 2.53 1.54 -25.94
N GLY A 83 2.48 0.22 -25.79
CA GLY A 83 3.64 -0.67 -25.87
C GLY A 83 4.63 -0.51 -24.71
N SER A 84 4.30 0.25 -23.66
CA SER A 84 5.19 0.56 -22.54
C SER A 84 4.49 0.47 -21.17
N TYR A 85 5.27 0.20 -20.13
CA TYR A 85 4.83 0.24 -18.72
C TYR A 85 5.17 1.57 -18.02
N ASP A 86 5.76 2.56 -18.71
CA ASP A 86 6.21 3.81 -18.09
C ASP A 86 5.09 4.51 -17.31
N ALA A 87 3.89 4.60 -17.90
CA ALA A 87 2.72 5.16 -17.24
C ALA A 87 2.33 4.40 -15.97
N VAL A 88 2.47 3.07 -15.97
CA VAL A 88 2.16 2.20 -14.81
C VAL A 88 3.16 2.44 -13.68
N TRP A 89 4.45 2.61 -14.01
CA TRP A 89 5.47 2.93 -13.02
C TRP A 89 5.23 4.27 -12.34
N TRP A 90 4.97 5.33 -13.12
CA TRP A 90 4.68 6.65 -12.57
C TRP A 90 3.38 6.68 -11.75
N LEU A 91 2.34 5.98 -12.21
CA LEU A 91 1.10 5.85 -11.46
C LEU A 91 1.33 5.12 -10.12
N SER A 92 2.16 4.09 -10.12
CA SER A 92 2.53 3.34 -8.90
C SER A 92 3.25 4.24 -7.88
N ILE A 93 4.17 5.09 -8.35
CA ILE A 93 4.86 6.09 -7.50
C ILE A 93 3.84 7.06 -6.92
N LEU A 94 2.98 7.66 -7.76
CA LEU A 94 1.96 8.61 -7.33
C LEU A 94 1.04 8.01 -6.27
N LEU A 95 0.47 6.82 -6.53
CA LEU A 95 -0.42 6.14 -5.58
C LEU A 95 0.30 5.77 -4.28
N GLY A 96 1.59 5.40 -4.35
CA GLY A 96 2.41 5.15 -3.18
C GLY A 96 2.62 6.40 -2.31
N LEU A 97 2.86 7.56 -2.94
CA LEU A 97 2.99 8.85 -2.24
C LEU A 97 1.66 9.30 -1.62
N LEU A 98 0.56 9.19 -2.36
CA LEU A 98 -0.78 9.50 -1.84
C LEU A 98 -1.14 8.59 -0.65
N SER A 99 -0.83 7.30 -0.76
CA SER A 99 -1.04 6.35 0.35
C SER A 99 -0.22 6.72 1.57
N ALA A 100 1.05 7.12 1.39
CA ALA A 100 1.87 7.62 2.49
C ALA A 100 1.23 8.85 3.16
N ALA A 101 0.79 9.82 2.36
CA ALA A 101 0.16 11.05 2.86
C ALA A 101 -1.15 10.78 3.63
N ILE A 102 -2.02 9.92 3.10
CA ILE A 102 -3.31 9.57 3.74
C ILE A 102 -3.11 8.83 5.07
N ASN A 103 -1.99 8.10 5.23
CA ASN A 103 -1.70 7.38 6.46
C ASN A 103 -1.03 8.24 7.54
N LEU A 104 -0.41 9.37 7.21
CA LEU A 104 0.24 10.26 8.19
C LEU A 104 -0.67 10.79 9.31
N PRO A 105 -1.93 11.22 9.06
CA PRO A 105 -2.79 11.75 10.12
C PRO A 105 -3.46 10.68 10.99
N ILE A 106 -3.23 9.39 10.74
CA ILE A 106 -3.82 8.31 11.54
C ILE A 106 -3.25 8.39 12.96
N VAL A 107 -4.14 8.43 13.95
CA VAL A 107 -3.76 8.39 15.36
C VAL A 107 -4.15 7.06 15.97
N GLU A 108 -3.17 6.34 16.50
CA GLU A 108 -3.30 4.97 17.02
C GLU A 108 -3.94 4.95 18.42
N ARG A 109 -5.21 5.33 18.51
CA ARG A 109 -5.97 5.31 19.77
C ARG A 109 -7.41 4.83 19.54
N PRO A 110 -8.07 4.28 20.57
CA PRO A 110 -9.48 3.93 20.49
C PRO A 110 -10.33 5.11 20.01
N VAL A 111 -11.31 4.85 19.15
CA VAL A 111 -12.30 5.88 18.77
C VAL A 111 -13.11 6.32 19.98
N ALA A 112 -13.54 7.59 20.01
CA ALA A 112 -14.17 8.21 21.18
C ALA A 112 -15.33 7.40 21.81
N ARG A 113 -16.15 6.74 20.99
CA ARG A 113 -17.26 5.89 21.47
C ARG A 113 -16.81 4.68 22.31
N LEU A 114 -15.58 4.22 22.11
CA LEU A 114 -14.99 3.09 22.83
C LEU A 114 -14.04 3.54 23.96
N ALA A 115 -13.82 4.84 24.13
CA ALA A 115 -13.01 5.35 25.22
C ALA A 115 -13.74 5.15 26.56
N PRO A 116 -13.04 4.73 27.63
CA PRO A 116 -13.65 4.66 28.95
C PRO A 116 -14.14 6.05 29.37
N ALA A 117 -15.36 6.12 29.91
CA ALA A 117 -15.92 7.38 30.41
C ALA A 117 -14.98 7.95 31.47
N THR A 118 -14.52 9.19 31.27
CA THR A 118 -13.67 9.87 32.24
C THR A 118 -14.54 10.21 33.45
N THR A 119 -14.38 9.46 34.54
CA THR A 119 -14.99 9.76 35.86
C THR A 119 -14.26 10.89 36.55
#